data_AF-A0A927U8L0-F1
#
_entry.id   AF-A0A927U8L0-F1
#
_cell.length_a   1.000
_cell.length_b   1.000
_cell.length_c   1.000
_cell.angle_alpha   90.00
_cell.angle_beta   90.00
_cell.angle_gamma   90.00
#
_symmetry.space_group_name_H-M   'P 1'
#
loop_
_entity.id
_entity.type
_entity.pdbx_description
1 polymer ?
#
loop_
_entity_poly.entity_id
_entity_poly.type
_entity_poly.pdbx_seq_one_letter_code
_entity_poly.pdbx_strand_id
1 'polypeptide(L)'
;MQENNIRKLYENLVASYGFSEENVMFLKSVFPEMKRDIKSLYVAYSVIKNDLEQPINIGDIELNLIEDKVEITYNSNVAGFYKDEFKHFLAQTITICEGILPQGTLVELDLEKIKVPNPYATQLYVVITKRFLGDENGPFYQYGGELYPTGNYGTGKIISFTPATIKRIVHMGYESEIDEQFVYEIMDEIVVKQHRLSMGFVENKEA
;
A
#
# COMPACT_ATOMS: atom_id res chain seq x y z
N MET A 1 5.37 11.64 -5.69
CA MET A 1 4.34 11.30 -6.69
C MET A 1 3.21 12.31 -6.60
N GLN A 2 2.99 13.04 -7.70
CA GLN A 2 1.97 14.06 -7.79
C GLN A 2 0.55 13.51 -7.62
N GLU A 3 -0.34 14.35 -7.09
CA GLU A 3 -1.74 14.03 -6.84
C GLU A 3 -2.48 13.53 -8.10
N ASN A 4 -2.24 14.15 -9.25
CA ASN A 4 -2.84 13.72 -10.51
C ASN A 4 -2.44 12.29 -10.90
N ASN A 5 -1.19 11.89 -10.62
CA ASN A 5 -0.70 10.55 -10.92
C ASN A 5 -1.34 9.50 -10.00
N ILE A 6 -1.51 9.80 -8.71
CA ILE A 6 -2.22 8.91 -7.77
C ILE A 6 -3.66 8.68 -8.25
N ARG A 7 -4.37 9.76 -8.59
CA ARG A 7 -5.75 9.67 -9.10
C ARG A 7 -5.84 8.85 -10.37
N LYS A 8 -4.94 9.07 -11.32
CA LYS A 8 -4.92 8.34 -12.59
C LYS A 8 -4.64 6.84 -12.39
N LEU A 9 -3.68 6.49 -11.52
CA LEU A 9 -3.43 5.10 -11.15
C LEU A 9 -4.67 4.43 -10.54
N TYR A 10 -5.36 5.13 -9.64
CA TYR A 10 -6.59 4.61 -9.04
C TYR A 10 -7.70 4.42 -10.08
N GLU A 11 -7.92 5.40 -10.96
CA GLU A 11 -8.92 5.29 -12.02
C GLU A 11 -8.61 4.12 -12.99
N ASN A 12 -7.34 3.89 -13.30
CA ASN A 12 -6.90 2.73 -14.08
C ASN A 12 -7.13 1.42 -13.31
N LEU A 13 -6.86 1.40 -11.99
CA LEU A 13 -7.12 0.25 -11.13
C LEU A 13 -8.60 -0.13 -11.12
N VAL A 14 -9.49 0.83 -10.89
CA VAL A 14 -10.94 0.57 -10.88
C VAL A 14 -11.39 0.00 -12.23
N ALA A 15 -10.83 0.50 -13.34
CA ALA A 15 -11.15 0.01 -14.67
C ALA A 15 -10.61 -1.41 -14.97
N SER A 16 -9.55 -1.87 -14.30
CA SER A 16 -8.98 -3.20 -14.54
C SER A 16 -9.73 -4.35 -13.87
N TYR A 17 -10.58 -4.07 -12.87
CA TYR A 17 -11.34 -5.08 -12.12
C TYR A 17 -12.61 -5.61 -12.82
N GLY A 18 -13.02 -5.04 -13.96
CA GLY A 18 -14.21 -5.50 -14.68
C GLY A 18 -15.54 -5.28 -13.93
N PHE A 19 -15.56 -4.34 -12.97
CA PHE A 19 -16.78 -3.94 -12.26
C PHE A 19 -17.85 -3.36 -13.22
N SER A 20 -19.12 -3.39 -12.79
CA SER A 20 -20.20 -2.71 -13.50
C SER A 20 -19.92 -1.21 -13.63
N GLU A 21 -20.46 -0.57 -14.68
CA GLU A 21 -20.27 0.87 -14.90
C GLU A 21 -20.72 1.70 -13.68
N GLU A 22 -21.83 1.31 -13.04
CA GLU A 22 -22.33 1.92 -11.81
C GLU A 22 -21.31 1.81 -10.66
N ASN A 23 -20.75 0.61 -10.43
CA ASN A 23 -19.74 0.40 -9.39
C ASN A 23 -18.44 1.16 -9.70
N VAL A 24 -18.02 1.23 -10.97
CA VAL A 24 -16.86 2.01 -11.41
C VAL A 24 -17.06 3.48 -11.08
N MET A 25 -18.22 4.04 -11.42
CA MET A 25 -18.55 5.44 -11.15
C MET A 25 -18.64 5.72 -9.65
N PHE A 26 -19.22 4.78 -8.89
CA PHE A 26 -19.28 4.86 -7.42
C PHE A 26 -17.87 4.88 -6.81
N LEU A 27 -17.00 3.93 -7.18
CA LEU A 27 -15.62 3.86 -6.67
C LEU A 27 -14.81 5.13 -6.99
N LYS A 28 -14.96 5.68 -8.20
CA LYS A 28 -14.36 6.97 -8.55
C LYS A 28 -14.87 8.12 -7.68
N SER A 29 -16.13 8.09 -7.25
CA SER A 29 -16.73 9.13 -6.41
C SER A 29 -16.25 9.10 -4.95
N VAL A 30 -15.94 7.91 -4.42
CA VAL A 30 -15.47 7.73 -3.03
C VAL A 30 -13.95 7.92 -2.88
N PHE A 31 -13.20 7.89 -3.99
CA PHE A 31 -11.74 8.00 -3.97
C PHE A 31 -11.17 9.20 -3.18
N PRO A 32 -11.73 10.42 -3.26
CA PRO A 32 -11.21 11.55 -2.48
C PRO A 32 -11.21 11.30 -0.96
N GLU A 33 -12.27 10.67 -0.43
CA GLU A 33 -12.37 10.30 0.98
C GLU A 33 -11.40 9.16 1.33
N MET A 34 -11.33 8.13 0.49
CA MET A 34 -10.39 7.02 0.66
C MET A 34 -8.93 7.50 0.74
N LYS A 35 -8.54 8.40 -0.15
CA LYS A 35 -7.17 8.94 -0.20
C LYS A 35 -6.83 9.78 1.04
N ARG A 36 -7.81 10.49 1.61
CA ARG A 36 -7.60 11.42 2.72
C ARG A 36 -7.22 10.70 4.02
N ASP A 37 -7.69 9.46 4.21
CA ASP A 37 -7.44 8.68 5.42
C ASP A 37 -6.97 7.25 5.13
N ILE A 38 -5.69 7.15 4.74
CA ILE A 38 -5.01 5.87 4.50
C ILE A 38 -5.05 4.96 5.75
N LYS A 39 -5.04 5.52 6.97
CA LYS A 39 -5.10 4.70 8.20
C LYS A 39 -6.44 3.97 8.30
N SER A 40 -7.54 4.66 7.99
CA SER A 40 -8.86 4.04 7.95
C SER A 40 -8.97 2.99 6.83
N LEU A 41 -8.27 3.15 5.70
CA LEU A 41 -8.15 2.07 4.70
C LEU A 41 -7.48 0.82 5.27
N TYR A 42 -6.40 0.97 6.05
CA TYR A 42 -5.74 -0.16 6.71
C TYR A 42 -6.64 -0.85 7.73
N VAL A 43 -7.41 -0.08 8.51
CA VAL A 43 -8.41 -0.63 9.43
C VAL A 43 -9.46 -1.41 8.64
N ALA A 44 -9.99 -0.84 7.56
CA ALA A 44 -10.97 -1.50 6.71
C ALA A 44 -10.44 -2.82 6.13
N TYR A 45 -9.22 -2.80 5.61
CA TYR A 45 -8.56 -4.00 5.11
C TYR A 45 -8.41 -5.06 6.20
N SER A 46 -7.98 -4.69 7.41
CA SER A 46 -7.85 -5.62 8.53
C SER A 46 -9.18 -6.25 8.93
N VAL A 47 -10.25 -5.47 8.94
CA VAL A 47 -11.59 -5.95 9.29
C VAL A 47 -12.13 -6.92 8.26
N ILE A 48 -12.02 -6.60 6.97
CA ILE A 48 -12.42 -7.49 5.87
C ILE A 48 -11.58 -8.77 5.90
N LYS A 49 -10.26 -8.65 6.11
CA LYS A 49 -9.34 -9.79 6.14
C LYS A 49 -9.66 -10.78 7.27
N ASN A 50 -10.02 -10.27 8.44
CA ASN A 50 -10.22 -11.08 9.63
C ASN A 50 -11.71 -11.36 9.93
N ASP A 51 -12.61 -11.01 9.00
CA ASP A 51 -14.07 -11.13 9.15
C ASP A 51 -14.60 -10.59 10.49
N LEU A 52 -14.10 -9.42 10.91
CA LEU A 52 -14.51 -8.82 12.18
C LEU A 52 -15.88 -8.15 12.02
N GLU A 53 -16.85 -8.53 12.85
CA GLU A 53 -18.19 -7.91 12.90
C GLU A 53 -18.14 -6.54 13.60
N GLN A 54 -17.49 -5.57 12.95
CA GLN A 54 -17.44 -4.19 13.42
C GLN A 54 -17.77 -3.22 12.29
N PRO A 55 -18.57 -2.17 12.55
CA PRO A 55 -18.82 -1.13 11.56
C PRO A 55 -17.52 -0.38 11.27
N ILE A 56 -17.27 -0.08 10.00
CA ILE A 56 -16.05 0.59 9.54
C ILE A 56 -16.46 1.87 8.84
N ASN A 57 -15.85 2.98 9.26
CA ASN A 57 -16.03 4.26 8.60
C ASN A 57 -14.69 4.75 8.04
N ILE A 58 -14.71 5.24 6.81
CA ILE A 58 -13.57 5.87 6.13
C ILE A 58 -14.04 7.26 5.70
N GLY A 59 -13.87 8.25 6.58
CA GLY A 59 -14.55 9.53 6.42
C GLY A 59 -16.07 9.33 6.46
N ASP A 60 -16.75 9.76 5.40
CA ASP A 60 -18.21 9.62 5.23
C ASP A 60 -18.61 8.30 4.53
N ILE A 61 -17.65 7.41 4.27
CA ILE A 61 -17.90 6.09 3.69
C ILE A 61 -18.16 5.09 4.81
N GLU A 62 -19.32 4.43 4.77
CA GLU A 62 -19.65 3.33 5.68
C GLU A 62 -19.45 2.00 4.97
N LEU A 63 -18.77 1.03 5.62
CA LEU A 63 -18.63 -0.33 5.11
C LEU A 63 -19.33 -1.31 6.04
N ASN A 64 -20.22 -2.10 5.45
CA ASN A 64 -20.96 -3.16 6.12
C ASN A 64 -20.54 -4.51 5.54
N LEU A 65 -20.11 -5.42 6.42
CA LEU A 65 -19.79 -6.80 6.04
C LEU A 65 -21.06 -7.65 6.14
N ILE A 66 -21.49 -8.23 5.03
CA ILE A 66 -22.69 -9.06 4.94
C ILE A 66 -22.30 -10.38 4.27
N GLU A 67 -22.26 -11.47 5.04
CA GLU A 67 -21.86 -12.80 4.53
C GLU A 67 -20.53 -12.78 3.76
N ASP A 68 -20.56 -12.96 2.44
CA ASP A 68 -19.42 -12.96 1.51
C ASP A 68 -19.23 -11.62 0.79
N LYS A 69 -19.98 -10.59 1.16
CA LYS A 69 -19.98 -9.27 0.52
C LYS A 69 -19.56 -8.14 1.45
N VAL A 70 -19.08 -7.08 0.82
CA VAL A 70 -18.86 -5.75 1.39
C VAL A 70 -19.84 -4.80 0.72
N GLU A 71 -20.71 -4.22 1.52
CA GLU A 71 -21.58 -3.13 1.09
C GLU A 71 -20.97 -1.81 1.50
N ILE A 72 -20.83 -0.89 0.55
CA ILE A 72 -20.24 0.43 0.74
C ILE A 72 -21.33 1.47 0.55
N THR A 73 -21.54 2.30 1.56
CA THR A 73 -22.50 3.41 1.53
C THR A 73 -21.76 4.74 1.50
N TYR A 74 -22.15 5.62 0.57
CA TYR A 74 -21.64 6.98 0.47
C TYR A 74 -22.68 7.90 -0.18
N ASN A 75 -23.01 9.02 0.47
CA ASN A 75 -24.00 9.99 -0.02
C ASN A 75 -25.34 9.35 -0.45
N SER A 76 -25.86 8.43 0.38
CA SER A 76 -27.08 7.65 0.13
C SER A 76 -27.03 6.68 -1.07
N ASN A 77 -25.89 6.56 -1.75
CA ASN A 77 -25.65 5.53 -2.75
C ASN A 77 -25.01 4.31 -2.07
N VAL A 78 -25.35 3.13 -2.58
CA VAL A 78 -24.90 1.86 -2.04
C VAL A 78 -24.32 1.03 -3.18
N ALA A 79 -23.14 0.45 -2.96
CA ALA A 79 -22.50 -0.47 -3.89
C ALA A 79 -22.02 -1.73 -3.16
N GLY A 80 -22.27 -2.90 -3.75
CA GLY A 80 -21.89 -4.20 -3.21
C GLY A 80 -20.76 -4.84 -3.99
N PHE A 81 -19.81 -5.45 -3.27
CA PHE A 81 -18.65 -6.16 -3.81
C PHE A 81 -18.45 -7.49 -3.08
N TYR A 82 -17.84 -8.47 -3.73
CA TYR A 82 -17.40 -9.69 -3.04
C TYR A 82 -16.22 -9.38 -2.12
N LYS A 83 -16.20 -9.95 -0.92
CA LYS A 83 -15.18 -9.69 0.11
C LYS A 83 -13.76 -9.94 -0.38
N ASP A 84 -13.51 -11.09 -1.01
CA ASP A 84 -12.16 -11.43 -1.47
C ASP A 84 -11.66 -10.48 -2.55
N GLU A 85 -12.50 -10.16 -3.53
CA GLU A 85 -12.17 -9.20 -4.60
C GLU A 85 -11.95 -7.80 -4.03
N PHE A 86 -12.83 -7.34 -3.15
CA PHE A 86 -12.73 -6.02 -2.53
C PHE A 86 -11.52 -5.91 -1.58
N LYS A 87 -11.17 -6.99 -0.86
CA LYS A 87 -9.95 -7.07 -0.04
C LYS A 87 -8.70 -6.85 -0.89
N HIS A 88 -8.61 -7.50 -2.05
CA HIS A 88 -7.50 -7.32 -2.98
C HIS A 88 -7.47 -5.90 -3.58
N PHE A 89 -8.62 -5.39 -4.00
CA PHE A 89 -8.77 -4.02 -4.51
C PHE A 89 -8.33 -2.98 -3.48
N LEU A 90 -8.72 -3.16 -2.21
CA LEU A 90 -8.39 -2.25 -1.13
C LEU A 90 -6.88 -2.25 -0.81
N ALA A 91 -6.23 -3.42 -0.82
CA ALA A 91 -4.78 -3.53 -0.67
C ALA A 91 -4.01 -2.75 -1.76
N GLN A 92 -4.47 -2.86 -3.01
CA GLN A 92 -3.87 -2.13 -4.14
C GLN A 92 -4.17 -0.63 -4.06
N THR A 93 -5.37 -0.26 -3.63
CA THR A 93 -5.75 1.13 -3.36
C THR A 93 -4.84 1.76 -2.31
N ILE A 94 -4.61 1.07 -1.19
CA ILE A 94 -3.68 1.53 -0.15
C ILE A 94 -2.28 1.72 -0.74
N THR A 95 -1.79 0.74 -1.52
CA THR A 95 -0.46 0.81 -2.15
C THR A 95 -0.33 2.03 -3.08
N ILE A 96 -1.36 2.36 -3.85
CA ILE A 96 -1.40 3.57 -4.69
C ILE A 96 -1.41 4.85 -3.85
N CYS A 97 -2.24 4.91 -2.80
CA CYS A 97 -2.40 6.07 -1.95
C CYS A 97 -1.15 6.38 -1.11
N GLU A 98 -0.43 5.36 -0.65
CA GLU A 98 0.84 5.52 0.07
C GLU A 98 1.93 6.15 -0.81
N GLY A 99 1.85 5.93 -2.12
CA GLY A 99 2.90 6.31 -3.05
C GLY A 99 4.22 5.60 -2.73
N ILE A 100 5.28 6.06 -3.41
CA ILE A 100 6.62 5.48 -3.28
C ILE A 100 7.59 6.59 -2.91
N LEU A 101 8.25 6.44 -1.78
CA LEU A 101 9.28 7.37 -1.31
C LEU A 101 10.48 7.38 -2.27
N PRO A 102 11.14 8.54 -2.45
CA PRO A 102 12.30 8.65 -3.32
C PRO A 102 13.50 7.87 -2.78
N GLN A 103 14.39 7.46 -3.68
CA GLN A 103 15.69 6.92 -3.30
C GLN A 103 16.52 7.96 -2.52
N GLY A 104 17.30 7.49 -1.56
CA GLY A 104 18.04 8.32 -0.62
C GLY A 104 17.23 8.75 0.61
N THR A 105 15.93 8.47 0.66
CA THR A 105 15.11 8.74 1.86
C THR A 105 15.63 7.92 3.03
N LEU A 106 15.91 8.59 4.15
CA LEU A 106 16.27 7.98 5.42
C LEU A 106 15.01 7.78 6.26
N VAL A 107 14.76 6.55 6.66
CA VAL A 107 13.60 6.18 7.48
C VAL A 107 14.04 5.53 8.78
N GLU A 108 13.25 5.71 9.83
CA GLU A 108 13.30 4.87 11.03
C GLU A 108 12.28 3.74 10.85
N LEU A 109 12.72 2.50 11.00
CA LEU A 109 11.84 1.34 10.97
C LEU A 109 11.29 1.01 12.36
N ASP A 110 10.05 0.55 12.37
CA ASP A 110 9.37 0.05 13.55
C ASP A 110 9.83 -1.38 13.87
N LEU A 111 10.62 -1.51 14.93
CA LEU A 111 11.23 -2.77 15.36
C LEU A 111 10.20 -3.83 15.76
N GLU A 112 9.01 -3.42 16.18
CA GLU A 112 7.94 -4.36 16.53
C GLU A 112 7.35 -5.04 15.29
N LYS A 113 7.55 -4.44 14.11
CA LYS A 113 6.98 -4.89 12.84
C LYS A 113 8.00 -5.52 11.89
N ILE A 114 9.28 -5.56 12.26
CA ILE A 114 10.34 -6.10 11.42
C ILE A 114 11.27 -7.03 12.20
N LYS A 115 11.67 -8.13 11.58
CA LYS A 115 12.75 -8.98 12.10
C LYS A 115 14.08 -8.27 11.88
N VAL A 116 14.68 -7.77 12.95
CA VAL A 116 15.96 -7.07 12.86
C VAL A 116 17.16 -8.01 12.94
N PRO A 117 18.27 -7.70 12.24
CA PRO A 117 19.51 -8.45 12.35
C PRO A 117 20.16 -8.40 13.74
N ASN A 118 19.87 -7.35 14.53
CA ASN A 118 20.44 -7.16 15.86
C ASN A 118 19.31 -7.00 16.90
N PRO A 119 19.10 -7.99 17.79
CA PRO A 119 18.02 -7.95 18.79
C PRO A 119 18.23 -6.89 19.88
N TYR A 120 19.41 -6.28 19.95
CA TYR A 120 19.73 -5.22 20.92
C TYR A 120 19.58 -3.81 20.35
N ALA A 121 19.26 -3.67 19.06
CA ALA A 121 19.00 -2.36 18.47
C ALA A 121 17.72 -1.77 19.09
N THR A 122 17.80 -0.55 19.61
CA THR A 122 16.62 0.19 20.10
C THR A 122 16.01 1.09 19.01
N GLN A 123 16.78 1.35 17.95
CA GLN A 123 16.39 2.11 16.76
C GLN A 123 17.08 1.51 15.54
N LEU A 124 16.39 1.50 14.41
CA LEU A 124 16.92 1.03 13.14
C LEU A 124 16.67 2.07 12.06
N TYR A 125 17.75 2.63 11.53
CA TYR A 125 17.70 3.61 10.45
C TYR A 125 18.18 2.99 9.15
N VAL A 126 17.41 3.22 8.08
CA VAL A 126 17.68 2.64 6.76
C VAL A 126 17.55 3.73 5.70
N VAL A 127 18.53 3.81 4.79
CA VAL A 127 18.45 4.62 3.57
C VAL A 127 17.85 3.76 2.46
N ILE A 128 16.79 4.24 1.81
CA ILE A 128 16.19 3.58 0.65
C ILE A 128 17.17 3.65 -0.53
N THR A 129 17.67 2.50 -0.97
CA THR A 129 18.60 2.39 -2.12
C THR A 129 17.99 1.61 -3.28
N LYS A 130 16.91 0.87 -3.05
CA LYS A 130 16.17 0.07 -4.04
C LYS A 130 14.67 0.24 -3.84
N ARG A 131 13.91 0.08 -4.92
CA ARG A 131 12.45 0.10 -4.94
C ARG A 131 11.92 -1.10 -5.73
N PHE A 132 10.69 -1.52 -5.44
CA PHE A 132 9.98 -2.58 -6.17
C PHE A 132 10.75 -3.93 -6.23
N LEU A 133 11.09 -4.49 -5.06
CA LEU A 133 11.84 -5.75 -4.98
C LEU A 133 10.90 -6.96 -4.85
N GLY A 134 11.03 -7.94 -5.72
CA GLY A 134 10.27 -9.19 -5.64
C GLY A 134 10.49 -10.04 -6.89
N ASP A 135 9.92 -11.24 -6.90
CA ASP A 135 9.94 -12.11 -8.08
C ASP A 135 9.06 -11.53 -9.20
N GLU A 136 9.27 -11.94 -10.45
CA GLU A 136 8.57 -11.37 -11.61
C GLU A 136 7.04 -11.40 -11.48
N ASN A 137 6.50 -12.50 -10.96
CA ASN A 137 5.05 -12.74 -10.84
C ASN A 137 4.54 -12.78 -9.39
N GLY A 138 5.43 -12.51 -8.42
CA GLY A 138 5.13 -12.64 -7.00
C GLY A 138 4.73 -11.31 -6.34
N PRO A 139 4.42 -11.33 -5.04
CA PRO A 139 4.33 -10.09 -4.26
C PRO A 139 5.65 -9.31 -4.27
N PHE A 140 5.59 -8.03 -3.92
CA PHE A 140 6.77 -7.16 -3.93
C PHE A 140 6.91 -6.33 -2.64
N TYR A 141 8.15 -6.05 -2.26
CA TYR A 141 8.49 -5.01 -1.31
C TYR A 141 8.62 -3.68 -2.04
N GLN A 142 8.01 -2.64 -1.51
CA GLN A 142 8.15 -1.28 -2.03
C GLN A 142 9.60 -0.80 -1.91
N TYR A 143 10.30 -1.18 -0.83
CA TYR A 143 11.60 -0.63 -0.49
C TYR A 143 12.64 -1.69 -0.15
N GLY A 144 13.87 -1.39 -0.53
CA GLY A 144 15.08 -2.09 -0.11
C GLY A 144 16.12 -1.05 0.26
N GLY A 145 16.78 -1.22 1.40
CA GLY A 145 17.73 -0.23 1.87
C GLY A 145 18.91 -0.77 2.65
N GLU A 146 19.83 0.14 2.95
CA GLU A 146 21.05 -0.11 3.69
C GLU A 146 21.02 0.55 5.06
N LEU A 147 21.69 -0.07 6.04
CA LEU A 147 21.80 0.47 7.39
C LEU A 147 22.48 1.84 7.40
N TYR A 148 21.95 2.78 8.18
CA TYR A 148 22.54 4.09 8.41
C TYR A 148 23.00 4.25 9.87
N PRO A 149 24.16 4.88 10.14
CA PRO A 149 25.12 5.48 9.20
C PRO A 149 26.22 4.52 8.74
N THR A 150 26.22 3.27 9.20
CA THR A 150 27.34 2.33 9.03
C THR A 150 27.41 1.68 7.66
N GLY A 151 26.36 1.82 6.84
CA GLY A 151 26.18 1.01 5.64
C GLY A 151 26.12 -0.48 5.95
N ASN A 152 26.33 -1.29 4.92
CA ASN A 152 26.34 -2.75 5.00
C ASN A 152 27.75 -3.34 5.10
N TYR A 153 28.66 -2.70 5.86
CA TYR A 153 30.06 -3.14 5.97
C TYR A 153 30.14 -4.62 6.39
N GLY A 154 30.63 -5.47 5.49
CA GLY A 154 30.85 -6.90 5.72
C GLY A 154 29.66 -7.84 5.49
N THR A 155 28.42 -7.34 5.28
CA THR A 155 27.26 -8.22 5.05
C THR A 155 26.65 -8.10 3.65
N GLY A 156 26.71 -6.90 3.04
CA GLY A 156 26.07 -6.62 1.75
C GLY A 156 24.55 -6.83 1.73
N LYS A 157 23.91 -7.00 2.91
CA LYS A 157 22.49 -7.35 3.00
C LYS A 157 21.62 -6.12 2.83
N ILE A 158 20.72 -6.18 1.84
CA ILE A 158 19.63 -5.22 1.70
C ILE A 158 18.50 -5.62 2.65
N ILE A 159 18.00 -4.66 3.42
CA ILE A 159 16.80 -4.82 4.22
C ILE A 159 15.61 -4.47 3.33
N SER A 160 14.78 -5.46 3.01
CA SER A 160 13.51 -5.25 2.30
C SER A 160 12.40 -4.93 3.28
N PHE A 161 11.58 -3.92 2.97
CA PHE A 161 10.50 -3.47 3.86
C PHE A 161 9.36 -2.78 3.10
N THR A 162 8.26 -2.54 3.80
CA THR A 162 7.03 -1.94 3.26
C THR A 162 6.71 -0.65 4.03
N PRO A 163 5.84 0.23 3.49
CA PRO A 163 5.44 1.45 4.20
C PRO A 163 4.91 1.21 5.62
N ALA A 164 4.19 0.11 5.85
CA ALA A 164 3.62 -0.24 7.16
C ALA A 164 4.66 -0.43 8.28
N THR A 165 5.93 -0.71 7.93
CA THR A 165 7.04 -0.86 8.89
C THR A 165 7.83 0.43 9.08
N ILE A 166 7.52 1.50 8.35
CA ILE A 166 8.15 2.81 8.53
C ILE A 166 7.50 3.51 9.72
N LYS A 167 8.29 3.78 10.75
CA LYS A 167 7.84 4.52 11.94
C LYS A 167 7.79 6.02 11.66
N ARG A 168 8.82 6.56 10.99
CA ARG A 168 8.87 7.94 10.51
C ARG A 168 9.90 8.12 9.40
N ILE A 169 9.68 9.14 8.58
CA ILE A 169 10.68 9.66 7.64
C ILE A 169 11.60 10.61 8.42
N VAL A 170 12.90 10.34 8.40
CA VAL A 170 13.92 11.16 9.08
C VAL A 170 14.48 12.21 8.13
N HIS A 171 14.69 11.84 6.86
CA HIS A 171 15.12 12.75 5.81
C HIS A 171 14.57 12.31 4.47
N MET A 172 14.06 13.25 3.67
CA MET A 172 13.54 12.97 2.32
C MET A 172 14.68 12.84 1.32
N GLY A 173 14.58 11.86 0.42
CA GLY A 173 15.55 11.63 -0.66
C GLY A 173 15.42 12.60 -1.83
N TYR A 174 16.06 12.24 -2.94
CA TYR A 174 16.05 13.06 -4.15
C TYR A 174 14.78 12.86 -4.97
N GLU A 175 14.09 13.96 -5.27
CA GLU A 175 12.91 13.96 -6.13
C GLU A 175 13.22 14.64 -7.46
N SER A 176 12.73 14.05 -8.55
CA SER A 176 12.79 14.65 -9.89
C SER A 176 11.58 14.21 -10.70
N GLU A 177 11.20 14.99 -11.70
CA GLU A 177 10.07 14.65 -12.58
C GLU A 177 10.26 13.29 -13.28
N ILE A 178 11.50 12.97 -13.67
CA ILE A 178 11.87 11.68 -14.27
C ILE A 178 11.62 10.54 -13.27
N ASP A 179 12.00 10.74 -12.00
CA ASP A 179 11.75 9.76 -10.93
C ASP A 179 10.26 9.51 -10.74
N GLU A 180 9.46 10.57 -10.72
CA GLU A 180 8.01 10.47 -10.55
C GLU A 180 7.34 9.76 -11.72
N GLN A 181 7.77 10.02 -12.95
CA GLN A 181 7.26 9.33 -14.13
C GLN A 181 7.59 7.84 -14.09
N PHE A 182 8.84 7.49 -13.74
CA PHE A 182 9.24 6.09 -13.64
C PHE A 182 8.46 5.34 -12.55
N VAL A 183 8.26 5.96 -11.38
CA VAL A 183 7.43 5.41 -10.31
C VAL A 183 5.99 5.18 -10.79
N TYR A 184 5.40 6.14 -11.51
CA TYR A 184 4.07 5.99 -12.07
C TYR A 184 3.99 4.81 -13.04
N GLU A 185 4.92 4.71 -13.99
CA GLU A 185 4.94 3.64 -15.00
C GLU A 185 5.08 2.25 -14.36
N ILE A 186 5.96 2.11 -13.37
CA ILE A 186 6.10 0.86 -12.64
C ILE A 186 4.82 0.53 -11.86
N MET A 187 4.25 1.47 -11.12
CA MET A 187 3.00 1.25 -10.37
C MET A 187 1.83 0.85 -11.26
N ASP A 188 1.68 1.49 -12.42
CA ASP A 188 0.68 1.15 -13.43
C ASP A 188 0.90 -0.29 -13.97
N GLU A 189 2.17 -0.69 -14.14
CA GLU A 189 2.47 -2.05 -14.56
C GLU A 189 2.20 -3.09 -13.46
N ILE A 190 2.82 -2.95 -12.29
CA ILE A 190 2.80 -4.00 -11.27
C ILE A 190 1.51 -4.02 -10.44
N VAL A 191 0.97 -2.86 -10.03
CA VAL A 191 -0.20 -2.80 -9.15
C VAL A 191 -1.49 -2.83 -9.96
N VAL A 192 -1.54 -2.11 -11.08
CA VAL A 192 -2.77 -1.95 -11.86
C VAL A 192 -2.97 -3.08 -12.87
N LYS A 193 -2.01 -3.33 -13.77
CA LYS A 193 -2.17 -4.34 -14.83
C LYS A 193 -1.94 -5.76 -14.35
N GLN A 194 -0.88 -5.97 -13.55
CA GLN A 194 -0.54 -7.30 -13.05
C GLN A 194 -1.26 -7.66 -11.74
N HIS A 195 -2.00 -6.71 -11.15
CA HIS A 195 -2.70 -6.88 -9.88
C HIS A 195 -1.81 -7.45 -8.75
N ARG A 196 -0.52 -7.12 -8.74
CA ARG A 196 0.41 -7.62 -7.71
C ARG A 196 0.16 -6.95 -6.38
N LEU A 197 0.34 -7.70 -5.30
CA LEU A 197 0.21 -7.20 -3.94
C LEU A 197 1.57 -6.80 -3.37
N SER A 198 1.58 -5.75 -2.56
CA SER A 198 2.69 -5.51 -1.65
C SER A 198 2.79 -6.64 -0.63
N MET A 199 4.02 -6.98 -0.24
CA MET A 199 4.33 -7.92 0.83
C MET A 199 3.62 -7.59 2.15
N GLY A 200 3.21 -6.33 2.37
CA GLY A 200 2.43 -5.93 3.55
C GLY A 200 1.01 -6.51 3.60
N PHE A 201 0.49 -6.98 2.46
CA PHE A 201 -0.87 -7.52 2.32
C PHE A 201 -0.90 -9.02 1.99
N VAL A 202 0.26 -9.65 1.89
CA VAL A 202 0.34 -11.10 1.68
C VAL A 202 0.02 -11.80 2.99
N GLU A 203 -0.87 -12.78 2.95
CA GLU A 203 -1.08 -13.67 4.08
C GLU A 203 0.18 -14.52 4.27
N ASN A 204 0.87 -14.32 5.40
CA ASN A 204 1.90 -15.27 5.81
C ASN A 204 1.19 -16.61 6.06
N LYS A 205 1.16 -17.49 5.06
CA LYS A 205 1.11 -18.93 5.34
C LYS A 205 2.38 -19.19 6.16
N GLU A 206 2.17 -19.61 7.39
CA GLU A 206 3.20 -19.77 8.42
C GLU A 206 4.51 -20.35 7.86
N ALA A 207 5.63 -19.79 8.31
CA ALA A 207 6.97 -20.33 8.11
C ALA A 207 7.22 -21.55 9.01
#